data_AF-A0A7I9YF82-F1
#
_entry.id   AF-A0A7I9YF82-F1
#
_cell.length_a   1.000
_cell.length_b   1.000
_cell.length_c   1.000
_cell.angle_alpha   90.00
_cell.angle_beta   90.00
_cell.angle_gamma   90.00
#
_symmetry.space_group_name_H-M   'P 1'
#
loop_
_entity.id
_entity.type
_entity.pdbx_description
1 polymer ?
#
loop_
_entity_poly.entity_id
_entity_poly.type
_entity_poly.pdbx_seq_one_letter_code
_entity_poly.pdbx_strand_id
1 'polypeptide(L)'
;MSRESAGAAIRALREARDWSLAELAAVTGVSIMGLSYLERGARKPHKGTVQKVENGLGLPPGTYSRLLVADDAAAELAQLLAVPRTSPVRPAGAVVVDRHSDTEVLEGYAEAQLEALRSVIARLPSETSDEYETYILSVITQCVTAEMLAASSWRVAVNAGAEHAANLMAHLQSLEAIRSDLLQRMPSSLPARFDDACARSSLPEPVIAALLGVSAEEMWDIRNRGVIPPGALARVRAFADGAAETPERADEGGNRERW
;
A
#
# COMPACT_ATOMS: atom_id res chain seq x y z
N MET A 1 -25.68 -31.17 -7.65
CA MET A 1 -25.02 -29.94 -8.14
C MET A 1 -23.53 -30.12 -8.16
N SER A 2 -22.87 -29.72 -9.25
CA SER A 2 -21.44 -29.98 -9.45
C SER A 2 -20.61 -28.70 -9.38
N ARG A 3 -19.31 -28.85 -9.15
CA ARG A 3 -18.36 -27.74 -9.25
C ARG A 3 -18.31 -27.17 -10.67
N GLU A 4 -18.68 -27.97 -11.67
CA GLU A 4 -18.70 -27.55 -13.07
C GLU A 4 -19.83 -26.56 -13.32
N SER A 5 -21.02 -26.75 -12.74
CA SER A 5 -22.12 -25.79 -12.90
C SER A 5 -21.82 -24.45 -12.23
N ALA A 6 -21.23 -24.48 -11.03
CA ALA A 6 -20.78 -23.27 -10.34
C ALA A 6 -19.64 -22.56 -11.09
N GLY A 7 -18.69 -23.32 -11.63
CA GLY A 7 -17.59 -22.80 -12.46
C GLY A 7 -18.10 -22.20 -13.77
N ALA A 8 -19.06 -22.84 -14.42
CA ALA A 8 -19.67 -22.37 -15.66
C ALA A 8 -20.44 -21.05 -15.47
N ALA A 9 -21.14 -20.89 -14.34
CA ALA A 9 -21.82 -19.63 -14.00
C ALA A 9 -20.81 -18.48 -13.81
N ILE A 10 -19.69 -18.74 -13.13
CA ILE A 10 -18.59 -17.75 -12.99
C ILE A 10 -17.99 -17.39 -14.36
N ARG A 11 -17.77 -18.39 -15.21
CA ARG A 11 -17.29 -18.19 -16.58
C ARG A 11 -18.24 -17.32 -17.39
N ALA A 12 -19.53 -17.62 -17.35
CA ALA A 12 -20.56 -16.87 -18.08
C ALA A 12 -20.59 -15.41 -17.63
N LEU A 13 -20.44 -15.14 -16.33
CA LEU A 13 -20.34 -13.76 -15.82
C LEU A 13 -19.08 -13.04 -16.32
N ARG A 14 -17.93 -13.72 -16.33
CA ARG A 14 -16.69 -13.15 -16.87
C ARG A 14 -16.86 -12.80 -18.36
N GLU A 15 -17.40 -13.73 -19.14
CA GLU A 15 -17.62 -13.55 -20.58
C GLU A 15 -18.67 -12.47 -20.88
N ALA A 16 -19.73 -12.37 -20.06
CA ALA A 16 -20.73 -11.30 -20.17
C ALA A 16 -20.19 -9.90 -19.87
N ARG A 17 -18.98 -9.79 -19.30
CA ARG A 17 -18.25 -8.53 -19.09
C ARG A 17 -17.14 -8.32 -20.12
N ASP A 18 -17.08 -9.15 -21.15
CA ASP A 18 -16.03 -9.16 -22.17
C ASP A 18 -14.62 -9.32 -21.60
N TRP A 19 -14.49 -9.98 -20.44
CA TRP A 19 -13.18 -10.20 -19.80
C TRP A 19 -12.56 -11.52 -20.26
N SER A 20 -11.31 -11.46 -20.67
CA SER A 20 -10.44 -12.62 -20.86
C SER A 20 -10.02 -13.21 -19.50
N LEU A 21 -9.54 -14.46 -19.51
CA LEU A 21 -8.92 -15.07 -18.33
C LEU A 21 -7.68 -14.28 -17.85
N ALA A 22 -6.97 -13.62 -18.75
CA ALA A 22 -5.80 -12.81 -18.42
C ALA A 22 -6.18 -11.53 -17.67
N GLU A 23 -7.26 -10.87 -18.09
CA GLU A 23 -7.78 -9.68 -17.40
C GLU A 23 -8.33 -10.04 -16.02
N LEU A 24 -9.10 -11.12 -15.90
CA LEU A 24 -9.55 -11.58 -14.59
C LEU A 24 -8.36 -11.98 -13.69
N ALA A 25 -7.30 -12.57 -14.25
CA ALA A 25 -6.09 -12.90 -13.50
C ALA A 25 -5.38 -11.64 -12.99
N ALA A 26 -5.29 -10.59 -13.81
CA ALA A 26 -4.69 -9.31 -13.43
C ALA A 26 -5.46 -8.63 -12.28
N VAL A 27 -6.79 -8.63 -12.34
CA VAL A 27 -7.64 -8.00 -11.31
C VAL A 27 -7.67 -8.80 -10.00
N THR A 28 -7.63 -10.13 -10.08
CA THR A 28 -7.77 -11.00 -8.89
C THR A 28 -6.46 -11.44 -8.26
N GLY A 29 -5.33 -11.33 -8.99
CA GLY A 29 -4.06 -11.91 -8.60
C GLY A 29 -4.08 -13.45 -8.50
N VAL A 30 -5.02 -14.11 -9.19
CA VAL A 30 -5.11 -15.57 -9.32
C VAL A 30 -4.52 -15.99 -10.67
N SER A 31 -3.75 -17.07 -10.71
CA SER A 31 -3.16 -17.53 -11.97
C SER A 31 -4.23 -17.91 -12.99
N ILE A 32 -3.97 -17.63 -14.28
CA ILE A 32 -4.84 -18.00 -15.41
C ILE A 32 -5.22 -19.49 -15.34
N MET A 33 -4.26 -20.35 -14.99
CA MET A 33 -4.49 -21.78 -14.84
C MET A 33 -5.42 -22.10 -13.65
N GLY A 34 -5.26 -21.40 -12.53
CA GLY A 34 -6.13 -21.51 -11.36
C GLY A 34 -7.57 -21.10 -11.68
N LEU A 35 -7.75 -20.00 -12.41
CA LEU A 35 -9.05 -19.55 -12.92
C LEU A 35 -9.66 -20.58 -13.87
N SER A 36 -8.87 -21.12 -14.80
CA SER A 36 -9.32 -22.18 -15.71
C SER A 36 -9.78 -23.45 -14.97
N TYR A 37 -9.09 -23.87 -13.92
CA TYR A 37 -9.52 -25.02 -13.11
C TYR A 37 -10.81 -24.73 -12.33
N LEU A 38 -10.98 -23.50 -11.85
CA LEU A 38 -12.17 -23.07 -11.14
C LEU A 38 -13.39 -23.02 -12.07
N GLU A 39 -13.26 -22.41 -13.25
CA GLU A 39 -14.35 -22.31 -14.23
C GLU A 39 -14.79 -23.67 -14.79
N ARG A 40 -13.87 -24.63 -14.87
CA ARG A 40 -14.20 -26.00 -15.29
C ARG A 40 -14.65 -26.90 -14.15
N GLY A 41 -14.67 -26.43 -12.90
CA GLY A 41 -14.96 -27.25 -11.73
C GLY A 41 -13.98 -28.41 -11.49
N ALA A 42 -12.82 -28.40 -12.16
CA ALA A 42 -11.91 -29.54 -12.28
C ALA A 42 -11.18 -29.88 -10.97
N ARG A 43 -11.09 -28.93 -10.04
CA ARG A 43 -10.46 -29.10 -8.72
C ARG A 43 -11.28 -28.38 -7.66
N LYS A 44 -11.15 -28.80 -6.40
CA LYS A 44 -11.69 -28.04 -5.27
C LYS A 44 -10.82 -26.78 -5.09
N PRO A 45 -11.36 -25.56 -5.29
CA PRO A 45 -10.57 -24.35 -5.10
C PRO A 45 -10.34 -24.09 -3.61
N HIS A 46 -9.21 -23.46 -3.28
CA HIS A 46 -8.98 -22.96 -1.93
C HIS A 46 -9.91 -21.80 -1.62
N LYS A 47 -10.30 -21.67 -0.34
CA LYS A 47 -11.16 -20.57 0.14
C LYS A 47 -10.62 -19.19 -0.25
N GLY A 48 -9.30 -18.98 -0.14
CA GLY A 48 -8.66 -17.72 -0.54
C GLY A 48 -8.75 -17.44 -2.04
N THR A 49 -8.67 -18.48 -2.88
CA THR A 49 -8.85 -18.35 -4.34
C THR A 49 -10.28 -17.94 -4.68
N VAL A 50 -11.26 -18.59 -4.05
CA VAL A 50 -12.68 -18.25 -4.25
C VAL A 50 -12.95 -16.80 -3.87
N GLN A 51 -12.47 -16.35 -2.71
CA GLN A 51 -12.68 -14.97 -2.26
C GLN A 51 -12.07 -13.94 -3.20
N LYS A 52 -10.86 -14.19 -3.71
CA LYS A 52 -10.20 -13.30 -4.68
C LYS A 52 -11.02 -13.16 -5.97
N VAL A 53 -11.56 -14.27 -6.47
CA VAL A 53 -12.40 -14.29 -7.69
C VAL A 53 -13.74 -13.60 -7.46
N GLU A 54 -14.40 -13.87 -6.34
CA GLU A 54 -15.64 -13.18 -5.96
C GLU A 54 -15.43 -11.67 -5.88
N ASN A 55 -14.36 -11.22 -5.21
CA ASN A 55 -14.02 -9.80 -5.10
C ASN A 55 -13.73 -9.17 -6.47
N GLY A 56 -12.91 -9.81 -7.32
CA GLY A 56 -12.58 -9.29 -8.64
C GLY A 56 -13.78 -9.24 -9.60
N LEU A 57 -14.78 -10.11 -9.39
CA LEU A 57 -16.06 -10.07 -10.10
C LEU A 57 -17.10 -9.19 -9.39
N GLY A 58 -16.77 -8.55 -8.27
CA GLY A 58 -17.71 -7.74 -7.50
C GLY A 58 -18.90 -8.53 -6.94
N LEU A 59 -18.74 -9.83 -6.74
CA LEU A 59 -19.74 -10.72 -6.17
C LEU A 59 -19.72 -10.67 -4.63
N PRO A 60 -20.88 -10.83 -3.97
CA PRO A 60 -20.91 -10.97 -2.51
C PRO A 60 -20.07 -12.16 -2.01
N PRO A 61 -19.44 -12.07 -0.83
CA PRO A 61 -18.70 -13.19 -0.25
C PRO A 61 -19.58 -14.44 -0.09
N GLY A 62 -19.04 -15.59 -0.49
CA GLY A 62 -19.74 -16.88 -0.39
C GLY A 62 -20.72 -17.16 -1.52
N THR A 63 -20.75 -16.33 -2.57
CA THR A 63 -21.52 -16.56 -3.80
C THR A 63 -21.22 -17.94 -4.38
N TYR A 64 -19.95 -18.31 -4.54
CA TYR A 64 -19.55 -19.61 -5.07
C TYR A 64 -20.09 -20.78 -4.24
N SER A 65 -20.14 -20.63 -2.91
CA SER A 65 -20.71 -21.65 -2.03
C SER A 65 -22.22 -21.83 -2.25
N ARG A 66 -22.95 -20.74 -2.56
CA ARG A 66 -24.37 -20.81 -2.96
C ARG A 66 -24.53 -21.48 -4.32
N LEU A 67 -23.70 -21.10 -5.29
CA LEU A 67 -23.69 -21.71 -6.64
C LEU A 67 -23.41 -23.22 -6.60
N LEU A 68 -22.60 -23.69 -5.65
CA LEU A 68 -22.31 -25.12 -5.48
C LEU A 68 -23.53 -25.95 -5.04
N VAL A 69 -24.50 -25.33 -4.37
CA VAL A 69 -25.68 -26.03 -3.83
C VAL A 69 -26.98 -25.69 -4.57
N ALA A 70 -26.97 -24.63 -5.39
CA ALA A 70 -28.12 -24.16 -6.15
C ALA A 70 -28.52 -25.12 -7.28
N ASP A 71 -29.83 -25.32 -7.45
CA ASP A 71 -30.37 -26.16 -8.52
C ASP A 71 -30.04 -25.66 -9.92
N ASP A 72 -30.04 -24.34 -10.07
CA ASP A 72 -29.59 -23.64 -11.26
C ASP A 72 -28.63 -22.53 -10.84
N ALA A 73 -27.34 -22.78 -11.03
CA ALA A 73 -26.29 -21.82 -10.69
C ALA A 73 -26.36 -20.54 -11.55
N ALA A 74 -26.82 -20.62 -12.79
CA ALA A 74 -26.93 -19.44 -13.65
C ALA A 74 -28.09 -18.55 -13.19
N ALA A 75 -29.24 -19.14 -12.88
CA ALA A 75 -30.39 -18.41 -12.35
C ALA A 75 -30.10 -17.80 -10.96
N GLU A 76 -29.44 -18.55 -10.07
CA GLU A 76 -29.02 -18.04 -8.76
C GLU A 76 -28.07 -16.84 -8.92
N LEU A 77 -27.08 -16.94 -9.81
CA LEU A 77 -26.15 -15.83 -10.06
C LEU A 77 -26.86 -14.60 -10.65
N ALA A 78 -27.81 -14.80 -11.57
CA ALA A 78 -28.60 -13.71 -12.12
C ALA A 78 -29.45 -13.02 -11.05
N GLN A 79 -30.08 -13.77 -10.14
CA GLN A 79 -30.84 -13.21 -9.02
C GLN A 79 -29.94 -12.40 -8.08
N LEU A 80 -28.75 -12.89 -7.76
CA LEU A 80 -27.79 -12.18 -6.92
C LEU A 80 -27.31 -10.86 -7.54
N LEU A 81 -27.28 -10.77 -8.87
CA LEU A 81 -26.94 -9.56 -9.60
C LEU A 81 -28.13 -8.61 -9.78
N ALA A 82 -29.37 -9.12 -9.79
CA ALA A 82 -30.59 -8.34 -10.00
C ALA A 82 -31.14 -7.68 -8.72
N VAL A 83 -30.82 -8.22 -7.53
CA VAL A 83 -31.29 -7.66 -6.26
C VAL A 83 -30.45 -6.43 -5.87
N PRO A 84 -31.06 -5.25 -5.63
CA PRO A 84 -30.36 -4.13 -5.01
C PRO A 84 -29.84 -4.59 -3.64
N ARG A 85 -28.56 -4.35 -3.36
CA ARG A 85 -27.87 -4.84 -2.16
C ARG A 85 -28.51 -4.30 -0.87
N THR A 86 -29.55 -4.95 -0.38
CA THR A 86 -30.01 -4.83 1.00
C THR A 86 -29.55 -6.07 1.75
N SER A 87 -28.51 -5.92 2.57
CA SER A 87 -28.00 -6.98 3.43
C SER A 87 -29.09 -7.47 4.38
N PRO A 88 -29.48 -8.76 4.37
CA PRO A 88 -30.34 -9.29 5.42
C PRO A 88 -29.50 -9.62 6.65
N VAL A 89 -29.91 -9.07 7.81
CA VAL A 89 -29.43 -9.48 9.13
C VAL A 89 -29.78 -10.96 9.34
N ARG A 90 -28.80 -11.79 9.68
CA ARG A 90 -28.98 -13.23 9.98
C ARG A 90 -28.83 -13.44 11.50
N PRO A 91 -29.71 -14.22 12.16
CA PRO A 91 -29.70 -14.35 13.61
C PRO A 91 -28.60 -15.29 14.14
N ALA A 92 -28.33 -15.09 15.43
CA ALA A 92 -27.14 -15.46 16.20
C ALA A 92 -26.84 -16.97 16.31
N GLY A 93 -25.53 -17.26 16.34
CA GLY A 93 -24.98 -18.60 16.58
C GLY A 93 -23.62 -18.85 15.91
N ALA A 94 -22.85 -17.81 15.61
CA ALA A 94 -21.49 -17.94 15.12
C ALA A 94 -20.59 -17.13 16.05
N VAL A 95 -19.43 -17.66 16.42
CA VAL A 95 -18.36 -16.90 17.08
C VAL A 95 -18.13 -15.65 16.22
N VAL A 96 -18.64 -14.51 16.67
CA VAL A 96 -18.42 -13.21 16.05
C VAL A 96 -16.99 -12.86 16.43
N VAL A 97 -16.06 -13.07 15.51
CA VAL A 97 -14.78 -12.36 15.58
C VAL A 97 -15.16 -10.90 15.37
N ASP A 98 -15.15 -10.13 16.46
CA ASP A 98 -15.47 -8.73 16.42
C ASP A 98 -14.33 -8.00 15.69
N ARG A 99 -14.49 -7.85 14.38
CA ARG A 99 -13.51 -7.15 13.55
C ARG A 99 -13.37 -5.69 13.95
N HIS A 100 -14.35 -5.13 14.67
CA HIS A 100 -14.29 -3.77 15.19
C HIS A 100 -13.31 -3.67 16.34
N SER A 101 -13.32 -4.63 17.27
CA SER A 101 -12.32 -4.69 18.35
C SER A 101 -10.91 -4.89 17.80
N ASP A 102 -10.75 -5.69 16.75
CA ASP A 102 -9.43 -5.88 16.13
C ASP A 102 -8.90 -4.56 15.52
N THR A 103 -9.76 -3.74 14.91
CA THR A 103 -9.33 -2.45 14.36
C THR A 103 -9.03 -1.40 15.41
N GLU A 104 -9.80 -1.36 16.50
CA GLU A 104 -9.54 -0.48 17.63
C GLU A 104 -8.19 -0.80 18.28
N VAL A 105 -7.88 -2.09 18.47
CA VAL A 105 -6.58 -2.54 19.00
C VAL A 105 -5.43 -2.13 18.08
N LEU A 106 -5.60 -2.26 16.76
CA LEU A 106 -4.58 -1.87 15.79
C LEU A 106 -4.32 -0.36 15.77
N GLU A 107 -5.38 0.44 15.91
CA GLU A 107 -5.26 1.89 16.04
C GLU A 107 -4.56 2.27 17.35
N GLY A 108 -5.00 1.75 18.49
CA GLY A 108 -4.38 2.03 19.79
C GLY A 108 -2.91 1.60 19.85
N TYR A 109 -2.54 0.53 19.14
CA TYR A 109 -1.14 0.15 18.98
C TYR A 109 -0.34 1.17 18.16
N ALA A 110 -0.90 1.67 17.06
CA ALA A 110 -0.24 2.70 16.24
C ALA A 110 -0.08 4.02 17.01
N GLU A 111 -1.08 4.41 17.80
CA GLU A 111 -1.02 5.58 18.67
C GLU A 111 0.06 5.42 19.74
N ALA A 112 0.14 4.26 20.39
CA ALA A 112 1.19 3.97 21.38
C ALA A 112 2.61 4.02 20.79
N GLN A 113 2.80 3.56 19.56
CA GLN A 113 4.09 3.66 18.84
C GLN A 113 4.45 5.12 18.56
N LEU A 114 3.48 5.93 18.11
CA LEU A 114 3.68 7.35 17.86
C LEU A 114 4.09 8.09 19.14
N GLU A 115 3.44 7.80 20.26
CA GLU A 115 3.77 8.42 21.55
C GLU A 115 5.15 7.97 22.07
N ALA A 116 5.48 6.69 21.91
CA ALA A 116 6.81 6.18 22.25
C ALA A 116 7.91 6.90 21.44
N LEU A 117 7.70 7.11 20.14
CA LEU A 117 8.60 7.87 19.28
C LEU A 117 8.75 9.32 19.74
N ARG A 118 7.65 10.02 20.02
CA ARG A 118 7.67 11.39 20.55
C ARG A 118 8.46 11.48 21.85
N SER A 119 8.28 10.52 22.75
CA SER A 119 9.04 10.42 24.00
C SER A 119 10.54 10.22 23.77
N VAL A 120 10.94 9.40 22.80
CA VAL A 120 12.36 9.20 22.44
C VAL A 120 12.95 10.48 21.84
N ILE A 121 12.22 11.15 20.95
CA ILE A 121 12.65 12.41 20.31
C ILE A 121 12.86 13.52 21.34
N ALA A 122 11.99 13.60 22.35
CA ALA A 122 12.13 14.56 23.46
C ALA A 122 13.41 14.35 24.30
N ARG A 123 14.04 13.19 24.20
CA ARG A 123 15.25 12.80 24.95
C ARG A 123 16.48 12.69 24.05
N LEU A 124 16.43 13.25 22.83
CA LEU A 124 17.58 13.25 21.94
C LEU A 124 18.79 13.95 22.59
N PRO A 125 20.02 13.48 22.32
CA PRO A 125 21.22 14.14 22.78
C PRO A 125 21.36 15.53 22.13
N SER A 126 22.31 16.34 22.61
CA SER A 126 22.58 17.65 22.01
C SER A 126 23.08 17.50 20.56
N GLU A 127 22.77 18.47 19.71
CA GLU A 127 23.22 18.53 18.30
C GLU A 127 24.75 18.50 18.15
N THR A 128 25.48 18.87 19.20
CA THR A 128 26.95 18.86 19.25
C THR A 128 27.54 17.51 19.65
N SER A 129 26.72 16.50 19.94
CA SER A 129 27.20 15.16 20.31
C SER A 129 27.68 14.41 19.08
N ASP A 130 28.82 13.73 19.18
CA ASP A 130 29.37 12.90 18.10
C ASP A 130 28.43 11.73 17.72
N GLU A 131 27.52 11.33 18.62
CA GLU A 131 26.55 10.26 18.37
C GLU A 131 25.20 10.77 17.85
N TYR A 132 25.00 12.10 17.75
CA TYR A 132 23.71 12.72 17.42
C TYR A 132 23.12 12.18 16.11
N GLU A 133 23.93 12.13 15.04
CA GLU A 133 23.52 11.61 13.74
C GLU A 133 23.11 10.13 13.82
N THR A 134 23.88 9.33 14.56
CA THR A 134 23.58 7.90 14.75
C THR A 134 22.25 7.72 15.50
N TYR A 135 21.99 8.53 16.53
CA TYR A 135 20.72 8.52 17.25
C TYR A 135 19.55 8.90 16.36
N ILE A 136 19.67 9.96 15.56
CA ILE A 136 18.60 10.36 14.64
C ILE A 136 18.29 9.24 13.64
N LEU A 137 19.30 8.64 13.01
CA LEU A 137 19.10 7.54 12.06
C LEU A 137 18.40 6.33 12.71
N SER A 138 18.72 6.04 13.98
CA SER A 138 18.03 5.02 14.76
C SER A 138 16.55 5.35 14.97
N VAL A 139 16.22 6.60 15.33
CA VAL A 139 14.83 7.05 15.50
C VAL A 139 14.08 7.05 14.17
N ILE A 140 14.70 7.47 13.07
CA ILE A 140 14.11 7.40 11.72
C ILE A 140 13.78 5.93 11.40
N THR A 141 14.69 4.99 11.68
CA THR A 141 14.44 3.55 11.46
C THR A 141 13.23 3.04 12.24
N GLN A 142 13.01 3.55 13.47
CA GLN A 142 11.83 3.25 14.27
C GLN A 142 10.56 3.87 13.68
N CYS A 143 10.60 5.12 13.22
CA CYS A 143 9.48 5.80 12.54
C CYS A 143 9.01 4.99 11.35
N VAL A 144 9.95 4.60 10.50
CA VAL A 144 9.71 3.83 9.28
C VAL A 144 9.09 2.46 9.57
N THR A 145 9.51 1.82 10.67
CA THR A 145 8.90 0.57 11.13
C THR A 145 7.46 0.79 11.59
N ALA A 146 7.20 1.86 12.35
CA ALA A 146 5.86 2.23 12.78
C ALA A 146 4.95 2.59 11.59
N GLU A 147 5.47 3.27 10.57
CA GLU A 147 4.74 3.59 9.34
C GLU A 147 4.28 2.33 8.61
N MET A 148 5.18 1.36 8.40
CA MET A 148 4.84 0.12 7.71
C MET A 148 3.79 -0.70 8.47
N LEU A 149 3.84 -0.67 9.81
CA LEU A 149 2.84 -1.29 10.67
C LEU A 149 1.49 -0.55 10.58
N ALA A 150 1.49 0.79 10.69
CA ALA A 150 0.29 1.61 10.58
C ALA A 150 -0.36 1.49 9.19
N ALA A 151 0.42 1.43 8.11
CA ALA A 151 -0.07 1.20 6.75
C ALA A 151 -0.70 -0.19 6.62
N SER A 152 -0.08 -1.21 7.21
CA SER A 152 -0.65 -2.56 7.25
C SER A 152 -1.98 -2.59 8.01
N SER A 153 -2.04 -1.94 9.17
CA SER A 153 -3.26 -1.76 9.97
C SER A 153 -4.33 -0.99 9.21
N TRP A 154 -3.96 0.06 8.49
CA TRP A 154 -4.88 0.87 7.68
C TRP A 154 -5.57 0.04 6.60
N ARG A 155 -4.81 -0.82 5.90
CA ARG A 155 -5.39 -1.75 4.91
C ARG A 155 -6.39 -2.72 5.52
N VAL A 156 -6.23 -3.09 6.79
CA VAL A 156 -7.20 -3.91 7.51
C VAL A 156 -8.42 -3.07 7.87
N ALA A 157 -8.20 -1.90 8.46
CA ALA A 157 -9.26 -1.00 8.94
C ALA A 157 -10.18 -0.51 7.82
N VAL A 158 -9.65 -0.15 6.65
CA VAL A 158 -10.45 0.37 5.52
C VAL A 158 -11.50 -0.63 5.03
N ASN A 159 -11.27 -1.93 5.24
CA ASN A 159 -12.21 -2.98 4.89
C ASN A 159 -13.24 -3.30 5.99
N ALA A 160 -13.09 -2.71 7.18
CA ALA A 160 -13.90 -2.99 8.37
C ALA A 160 -14.71 -1.77 8.88
N GLY A 161 -14.25 -0.54 8.62
CA GLY A 161 -14.96 0.70 9.00
C GLY A 161 -14.16 1.97 8.66
N ALA A 162 -14.85 3.07 8.38
CA ALA A 162 -14.23 4.31 7.86
C ALA A 162 -13.49 5.15 8.92
N GLU A 163 -13.89 5.07 10.19
CA GLU A 163 -13.37 5.93 11.27
C GLU A 163 -11.93 5.57 11.64
N HIS A 164 -11.66 4.31 12.02
CA HIS A 164 -10.31 3.83 12.35
C HIS A 164 -9.33 3.98 11.18
N ALA A 165 -9.81 3.84 9.94
CA ALA A 165 -8.99 4.06 8.76
C ALA A 165 -8.58 5.54 8.61
N ALA A 166 -9.45 6.49 8.97
CA ALA A 166 -9.10 7.91 8.95
C ALA A 166 -8.04 8.23 10.02
N ASN A 167 -8.20 7.70 11.23
CA ASN A 167 -7.24 7.91 12.33
C ASN A 167 -5.87 7.31 12.01
N LEU A 168 -5.82 6.08 11.48
CA LEU A 168 -4.59 5.46 11.02
C LEU A 168 -3.90 6.25 9.90
N MET A 169 -4.67 6.88 9.00
CA MET A 169 -4.10 7.78 7.99
C MET A 169 -3.49 9.03 8.62
N ALA A 170 -4.15 9.63 9.62
CA ALA A 170 -3.59 10.76 10.36
C ALA A 170 -2.31 10.38 11.13
N HIS A 171 -2.24 9.16 11.68
CA HIS A 171 -1.02 8.63 12.29
C HIS A 171 0.11 8.47 11.28
N LEU A 172 -0.16 7.93 10.08
CA LEU A 172 0.83 7.84 9.00
C LEU A 172 1.38 9.20 8.60
N GLN A 173 0.51 10.20 8.44
CA GLN A 173 0.92 11.58 8.13
C GLN A 173 1.77 12.19 9.25
N SER A 174 1.45 11.89 10.51
CA SER A 174 2.23 12.34 11.66
C SER A 174 3.62 11.71 11.73
N LEU A 175 3.72 10.41 11.41
CA LEU A 175 5.00 9.71 11.35
C LEU A 175 5.88 10.25 10.22
N GLU A 176 5.31 10.48 9.05
CA GLU A 176 6.00 11.08 7.90
C GLU A 176 6.53 12.49 8.20
N ALA A 177 5.72 13.30 8.90
CA ALA A 177 6.14 14.63 9.35
C ALA A 177 7.32 14.54 10.34
N ILE A 178 7.24 13.65 11.33
CA ILE A 178 8.33 13.40 12.28
C ILE A 178 9.61 12.98 11.56
N ARG A 179 9.50 12.04 10.61
CA ARG A 179 10.62 11.54 9.81
C ARG A 179 11.29 12.67 9.02
N SER A 180 10.48 13.51 8.38
CA SER A 180 10.94 14.69 7.63
C SER A 180 11.65 15.70 8.53
N ASP A 181 11.07 16.03 9.69
CA ASP A 181 11.67 16.93 10.68
C ASP A 181 13.02 16.41 11.20
N LEU A 182 13.14 15.10 11.40
CA LEU A 182 14.40 14.46 11.82
C LEU A 182 15.48 14.56 10.75
N LEU A 183 15.13 14.37 9.46
CA LEU A 183 16.06 14.55 8.35
C LEU A 183 16.53 16.00 8.22
N GLN A 184 15.64 16.98 8.44
CA GLN A 184 15.98 18.40 8.40
C GLN A 184 16.98 18.84 9.48
N ARG A 185 17.10 18.08 10.58
CA ARG A 185 18.14 18.31 11.59
C ARG A 185 19.54 17.89 11.13
N MET A 186 19.65 17.16 10.02
CA MET A 186 20.91 16.67 9.46
C MET A 186 21.03 17.02 7.96
N PRO A 187 20.95 18.31 7.59
CA PRO A 187 20.82 18.71 6.18
C PRO A 187 22.05 18.38 5.33
N SER A 188 23.23 18.21 5.93
CA SER A 188 24.47 17.79 5.26
C SER A 188 24.58 16.28 5.05
N SER A 189 23.77 15.48 5.77
CA SER A 189 23.78 14.03 5.64
C SER A 189 23.36 13.61 4.23
N LEU A 190 23.90 12.49 3.75
CA LEU A 190 23.54 11.99 2.42
C LEU A 190 22.06 11.58 2.31
N PRO A 191 21.45 10.90 3.32
CA PRO A 191 20.03 10.56 3.26
C PRO A 191 19.12 11.79 3.17
N ALA A 192 19.40 12.86 3.93
CA ALA A 192 18.60 14.09 3.88
C ALA A 192 18.68 14.78 2.51
N ARG A 193 19.89 14.96 1.97
CA ARG A 193 20.07 15.53 0.62
C ARG A 193 19.42 14.69 -0.46
N PHE A 194 19.51 13.37 -0.32
CA PHE A 194 18.92 12.45 -1.29
C PHE A 194 17.39 12.46 -1.23
N ASP A 195 16.80 12.46 -0.04
CA ASP A 195 15.35 12.56 0.15
C ASP A 195 14.80 13.86 -0.42
N ASP A 196 15.46 14.99 -0.13
CA ASP A 196 15.12 16.30 -0.69
C ASP A 196 15.27 16.36 -2.22
N ALA A 197 16.33 15.77 -2.77
CA ALA A 197 16.50 15.64 -4.22
C ALA A 197 15.37 14.83 -4.88
N CYS A 198 14.91 13.75 -4.21
CA CYS A 198 13.75 12.98 -4.68
C CYS A 198 12.46 13.81 -4.63
N ALA A 199 12.23 14.56 -3.55
CA ALA A 199 11.04 15.38 -3.38
C ALA A 199 10.96 16.53 -4.39
N ARG A 200 12.10 17.13 -4.76
CA ARG A 200 12.18 18.21 -5.76
C ARG A 200 12.21 17.71 -7.21
N SER A 201 12.49 16.43 -7.41
CA SER A 201 12.53 15.84 -8.75
C SER A 201 11.13 15.78 -9.37
N SER A 202 11.04 16.13 -10.65
CA SER A 202 9.83 15.89 -11.46
C SER A 202 9.74 14.47 -12.00
N LEU A 203 10.78 13.66 -11.80
CA LEU A 203 10.85 12.28 -12.30
C LEU A 203 10.09 11.33 -11.36
N PRO A 204 9.34 10.36 -11.90
CA PRO A 204 8.75 9.30 -11.10
C PRO A 204 9.81 8.47 -10.39
N GLU A 205 9.52 8.01 -9.17
CA GLU A 205 10.45 7.22 -8.36
C GLU A 205 11.02 5.97 -9.08
N PRO A 206 10.24 5.20 -9.87
CA PRO A 206 10.81 4.08 -10.63
C PRO A 206 11.88 4.49 -11.65
N VAL A 207 11.80 5.71 -12.20
CA VAL A 207 12.80 6.26 -13.12
C VAL A 207 14.06 6.64 -12.34
N ILE A 208 13.92 7.27 -11.18
CA ILE A 208 15.04 7.60 -10.30
C ILE A 208 15.75 6.31 -9.86
N ALA A 209 15.01 5.29 -9.44
CA ALA A 209 15.59 3.99 -9.08
C ALA A 209 16.39 3.37 -10.24
N ALA A 210 15.87 3.44 -11.47
CA ALA A 210 16.59 2.98 -12.66
C ALA A 210 17.87 3.79 -12.95
N LEU A 211 17.85 5.12 -12.78
CA LEU A 211 19.04 5.97 -12.94
C LEU A 211 20.15 5.60 -11.94
N LEU A 212 19.76 5.26 -10.71
CA LEU A 212 20.67 4.86 -9.65
C LEU A 212 21.11 3.39 -9.78
N GLY A 213 20.40 2.59 -10.58
CA GLY A 213 20.62 1.16 -10.71
C GLY A 213 20.28 0.41 -9.43
N VAL A 214 19.19 0.81 -8.77
CA VAL A 214 18.70 0.21 -7.52
C VAL A 214 17.24 -0.22 -7.67
N SER A 215 16.80 -1.17 -6.86
CA SER A 215 15.40 -1.57 -6.74
C SER A 215 14.58 -0.53 -5.96
N ALA A 216 13.24 -0.65 -6.01
CA ALA A 216 12.37 0.20 -5.20
C ALA A 216 12.56 0.00 -3.69
N GLU A 217 12.91 -1.22 -3.27
CA GLU A 217 13.22 -1.52 -1.86
C GLU A 217 14.53 -0.85 -1.43
N GLU A 218 15.57 -0.96 -2.25
CA GLU A 218 16.84 -0.26 -2.00
C GLU A 218 16.68 1.27 -2.06
N MET A 219 15.86 1.79 -2.99
CA MET A 219 15.52 3.21 -3.05
C MET A 219 14.91 3.68 -1.72
N TRP A 220 13.98 2.89 -1.18
CA TRP A 220 13.36 3.16 0.10
C TRP A 220 14.36 3.06 1.26
N ASP A 221 15.24 2.06 1.27
CA ASP A 221 16.30 1.91 2.28
C ASP A 221 17.31 3.07 2.26
N ILE A 222 17.66 3.60 1.08
CA ILE A 222 18.54 4.77 0.95
C ILE A 222 17.89 5.99 1.62
N ARG A 223 16.61 6.26 1.30
CA ARG A 223 15.87 7.42 1.83
C ARG A 223 15.62 7.34 3.33
N ASN A 224 15.36 6.13 3.83
CA ASN A 224 14.81 5.94 5.17
C ASN A 224 15.77 5.34 6.18
N ARG A 225 16.85 4.68 5.73
CA ARG A 225 17.82 4.03 6.61
C ARG A 225 19.26 4.44 6.30
N GLY A 226 19.48 5.21 5.23
CA GLY A 226 20.81 5.57 4.75
C GLY A 226 21.65 4.39 4.27
N VAL A 227 21.02 3.23 4.03
CA VAL A 227 21.70 2.03 3.54
C VAL A 227 21.84 2.15 2.04
N ILE A 228 23.09 2.21 1.56
CA ILE A 228 23.38 2.36 0.13
C ILE A 228 23.99 1.07 -0.40
N PRO A 229 23.40 0.45 -1.45
CA PRO A 229 23.93 -0.77 -2.01
C PRO A 229 25.32 -0.54 -2.64
N PRO A 230 26.20 -1.56 -2.61
CA PRO A 230 27.53 -1.48 -3.20
C PRO A 230 27.47 -1.04 -4.67
N GLY A 231 28.30 -0.06 -5.04
CA GLY A 231 28.36 0.44 -6.41
C GLY A 231 27.28 1.48 -6.79
N ALA A 232 26.34 1.81 -5.91
CA ALA A 232 25.37 2.89 -6.13
C ALA A 232 25.78 4.25 -5.55
N LEU A 233 26.70 4.27 -4.57
CA LEU A 233 27.10 5.48 -3.83
C LEU A 233 27.45 6.69 -4.69
N ALA A 234 28.22 6.49 -5.76
CA ALA A 234 28.60 7.58 -6.66
C ALA A 234 27.40 8.20 -7.38
N ARG A 235 26.44 7.38 -7.82
CA ARG A 235 25.21 7.83 -8.50
C ARG A 235 24.24 8.48 -7.52
N VAL A 236 24.10 7.93 -6.31
CA VAL A 236 23.28 8.52 -5.23
C VAL A 236 23.78 9.90 -4.86
N ARG A 237 25.10 10.08 -4.68
CA ARG A 237 25.71 11.40 -4.43
C ARG A 237 25.49 12.36 -5.59
N ALA A 238 25.77 11.94 -6.81
CA ALA A 238 25.59 12.77 -7.99
C ALA A 238 24.13 13.24 -8.15
N PHE A 239 23.15 12.37 -7.86
CA PHE A 239 21.73 12.72 -7.89
C PHE A 239 21.36 13.69 -6.75
N ALA A 240 21.82 13.41 -5.53
CA ALA A 240 21.56 14.25 -4.36
C ALA A 240 22.14 15.67 -4.52
N ASP A 241 23.35 15.79 -5.05
CA ASP A 241 24.04 17.07 -5.24
C ASP A 241 23.53 17.80 -6.50
N GLY A 242 23.25 17.08 -7.60
CA GLY A 242 22.77 17.67 -8.86
C GLY A 242 21.37 18.28 -8.78
N ALA A 243 20.51 17.80 -7.87
CA ALA A 243 19.20 18.42 -7.62
C ALA A 243 19.31 19.80 -6.94
N ALA A 244 20.43 20.10 -6.27
CA ALA A 244 20.68 21.40 -5.65
C ALA A 244 21.01 22.50 -6.68
N GLU A 245 21.45 22.15 -7.89
CA GLU A 245 21.96 23.08 -8.90
C GLU A 245 20.93 23.53 -9.94
N THR A 246 19.63 23.19 -9.82
CA THR A 246 18.64 23.70 -10.77
C THR A 246 18.51 25.21 -10.59
N PRO A 247 18.98 26.07 -11.54
CA PRO A 247 18.92 27.50 -11.35
C PRO A 247 17.46 27.92 -11.41
N GLU A 248 17.04 28.77 -10.47
CA GLU A 248 15.86 29.62 -10.67
C GLU A 248 15.94 30.18 -12.10
N ARG A 249 14.88 29.98 -12.88
CA ARG A 249 14.74 30.63 -14.18
C ARG A 249 14.95 32.12 -13.95
N ALA A 250 16.13 32.62 -14.34
CA ALA A 250 16.39 34.03 -14.46
C ALA A 250 15.32 34.56 -15.40
N ASP A 251 14.47 35.42 -14.83
CA ASP A 251 13.46 36.17 -15.54
C ASP A 251 14.18 37.05 -16.57
N GLU A 252 14.30 36.55 -17.80
CA GLU A 252 14.71 37.32 -18.98
C GLU A 252 13.57 38.29 -19.34
N GLY A 253 13.36 39.27 -18.45
CA GLY A 253 12.31 40.28 -18.49
C GLY A 253 12.86 41.66 -18.83
N GLY A 254 13.57 41.78 -19.96
CA GLY A 254 13.57 43.02 -20.76
C GLY A 254 14.47 44.18 -20.30
N ASN A 255 15.76 44.11 -20.64
CA ASN A 255 16.49 45.32 -21.03
C ASN A 255 16.37 45.49 -22.55
N ARG A 256 15.40 46.29 -23.02
CA ARG A 256 15.42 46.83 -24.38
C ARG A 256 16.16 48.17 -24.33
N GLU A 257 17.39 48.17 -24.81
CA GLU A 257 18.03 49.38 -25.31
C GLU A 257 17.59 49.68 -26.75
N ARG A 258 17.70 50.97 -27.13
CA ARG A 258 17.37 51.67 -28.39
C ARG A 258 15.97 52.31 -28.31
N TRP A 259 15.81 53.63 -28.17
CA TRP A 259 16.54 54.79 -28.73
C TRP A 259 16.57 55.97 -27.76
#